data_AF-A0A525I9F4-F1
#
_entry.id   AF-A0A525I9F4-F1
#
_cell.length_a   1.000
_cell.length_b   1.000
_cell.length_c   1.000
_cell.angle_alpha   90.00
_cell.angle_beta   90.00
_cell.angle_gamma   90.00
#
_symmetry.space_group_name_H-M   'P 1'
#
loop_
_entity.id
_entity.type
_entity.pdbx_description
1 polymer ?
#
loop_
_entity_poly.entity_id
_entity_poly.type
_entity_poly.pdbx_seq_one_letter_code
_entity_poly.pdbx_strand_id
1 'polypeptide(L)'
;MSPRIDIARGRPATQSSVCDWSTFPEPEREAAIVNGATADPDRFCHTGWEPWPWWQVEFDGAYDLHHVRVRNRRGVEQRLKRFSLLGSLDGEIWRELHRKSDGAEFHVYDAAIVDARPARWLRLRLDGVEFLHISQCEVFGERSDAKRAGELLAEDAQLAKRRRAPPAGKSGHVVKIAGFNIFVDDAYGRAARESLNGGDYEARERNAVLRQLRPTDRVLELGTAVGVMAMTAASVVGEDRVATFDADPAMVAAARDNFARNGFGRIRAELGVLANRSRFQPGVSARFHVARDFWGSSLTMGAYGDEVVATIETPTRCLEDELRRHDANVIICDIEGGEVALFDGADLAVIRLIVMETHYGRMGEAATDAMVRSLILQGFSLDLAESGQQVVILRR
;
A
#
# COMPACT_ATOMS: atom_id res chain seq x y z
N MET A 1 -41.58 -13.83 -8.70
CA MET A 1 -40.27 -13.20 -8.45
C MET A 1 -40.13 -12.07 -9.47
N SER A 2 -40.03 -10.81 -9.03
CA SER A 2 -39.72 -9.72 -9.95
C SER A 2 -38.40 -10.01 -10.67
N PRO A 3 -38.28 -9.72 -11.98
CA PRO A 3 -37.02 -9.92 -12.68
C PRO A 3 -35.91 -9.15 -11.97
N ARG A 4 -34.79 -9.81 -11.68
CA ARG A 4 -33.62 -9.16 -11.08
C ARG A 4 -33.05 -8.21 -12.13
N ILE A 5 -33.33 -6.92 -11.99
CA ILE A 5 -32.81 -5.87 -12.87
C ILE A 5 -31.34 -5.66 -12.51
N ASP A 6 -30.47 -5.73 -13.52
CA ASP A 6 -29.07 -5.32 -13.39
C ASP A 6 -29.01 -3.79 -13.31
N ILE A 7 -28.69 -3.27 -12.12
CA ILE A 7 -28.66 -1.84 -11.79
C ILE A 7 -27.48 -1.15 -12.47
N ALA A 8 -26.39 -1.87 -12.72
CA ALA A 8 -25.17 -1.34 -13.34
C ALA A 8 -25.33 -1.14 -14.85
N ARG A 9 -26.34 -1.76 -15.47
CA ARG A 9 -26.53 -1.77 -16.92
C ARG A 9 -26.59 -0.36 -17.50
N GLY A 10 -25.66 -0.07 -18.42
CA GLY A 10 -25.60 1.20 -19.15
C GLY A 10 -25.36 2.43 -18.27
N ARG A 11 -24.98 2.23 -17.01
CA ARG A 11 -24.65 3.32 -16.09
C ARG A 11 -23.26 3.89 -16.39
N PRO A 12 -22.98 5.14 -15.97
CA PRO A 12 -21.63 5.69 -16.03
C PRO A 12 -20.64 4.77 -15.31
N ALA A 13 -19.61 4.34 -16.02
CA ALA A 13 -18.54 3.51 -15.50
C ALA A 13 -17.19 4.13 -15.88
N THR A 14 -16.15 3.84 -15.10
CA THR A 14 -14.77 4.23 -15.36
C THR A 14 -13.82 3.21 -14.70
N GLN A 15 -12.53 3.31 -14.97
CA GLN A 15 -11.51 2.42 -14.43
C GLN A 15 -10.23 3.19 -14.08
N SER A 16 -9.33 2.55 -13.34
CA SER A 16 -8.11 3.18 -12.81
C SER A 16 -7.17 3.71 -13.88
N SER A 17 -7.04 2.99 -15.00
CA SER A 17 -6.15 3.35 -16.11
C SER A 17 -6.56 2.64 -17.39
N VAL A 18 -5.92 2.99 -18.50
CA VAL A 18 -5.96 2.26 -19.78
C VAL A 18 -4.52 1.90 -20.17
N CYS A 19 -4.35 1.07 -21.20
CA CYS A 19 -3.04 0.79 -21.79
C CYS A 19 -3.11 0.79 -23.31
N ASP A 20 -1.96 0.64 -23.98
CA ASP A 20 -1.85 0.61 -25.45
C ASP A 20 -2.68 -0.50 -26.11
N TRP A 21 -3.12 -1.49 -25.34
CA TRP A 21 -3.96 -2.61 -25.79
C TRP A 21 -5.44 -2.46 -25.44
N SER A 22 -5.84 -1.35 -24.80
CA SER A 22 -7.23 -1.03 -24.52
C SER A 22 -7.98 -0.73 -25.81
N THR A 23 -9.27 -1.04 -25.86
CA THR A 23 -10.11 -0.78 -27.05
C THR A 23 -10.29 0.73 -27.26
N PHE A 24 -10.44 1.46 -26.15
CA PHE A 24 -10.55 2.91 -26.13
C PHE A 24 -9.47 3.52 -25.23
N PRO A 25 -8.92 4.69 -25.61
CA PRO A 25 -7.99 5.43 -24.76
C PRO A 25 -8.70 6.17 -23.63
N GLU A 26 -10.02 6.34 -23.67
CA GLU A 26 -10.80 6.96 -22.59
C GLU A 26 -11.24 5.90 -21.56
N PRO A 27 -10.81 5.99 -20.27
CA PRO A 27 -11.18 5.02 -19.24
C PRO A 27 -12.68 4.80 -19.10
N GLU A 28 -13.50 5.84 -19.29
CA GLU A 28 -14.95 5.76 -19.20
C GLU A 28 -15.54 4.89 -20.32
N ARG A 29 -15.00 5.01 -21.53
CA ARG A 29 -15.47 4.23 -22.69
C ARG A 29 -15.01 2.80 -22.61
N GLU A 30 -13.78 2.56 -22.15
CA GLU A 30 -13.24 1.22 -21.92
C GLU A 30 -14.03 0.49 -20.81
N ALA A 31 -14.29 1.16 -19.70
CA ALA A 31 -15.05 0.61 -18.58
C ALA A 31 -16.53 0.34 -18.92
N ALA A 32 -17.14 1.11 -19.81
CA ALA A 32 -18.53 0.91 -20.23
C ALA A 32 -18.75 -0.38 -21.06
N ILE A 33 -17.68 -1.03 -21.53
CA ILE A 33 -17.77 -2.29 -22.28
C ILE A 33 -18.44 -3.40 -21.45
N VAL A 34 -18.19 -3.40 -20.14
CA VAL A 34 -18.47 -4.55 -19.26
C VAL A 34 -19.75 -4.39 -18.42
N ASN A 35 -20.48 -3.30 -18.57
CA ASN A 35 -21.83 -3.12 -18.01
C ASN A 35 -22.90 -2.96 -19.11
N GLY A 36 -22.66 -3.51 -20.29
CA GLY A 36 -23.61 -3.57 -21.39
C GLY A 36 -24.75 -4.57 -21.17
N ALA A 37 -25.76 -4.52 -22.04
CA ALA A 37 -26.96 -5.36 -21.96
C ALA A 37 -26.70 -6.86 -22.18
N THR A 38 -25.65 -7.22 -22.92
CA THR A 38 -25.35 -8.61 -23.28
C THR A 38 -23.92 -8.94 -22.88
N ALA A 39 -23.74 -10.10 -22.23
CA ALA A 39 -22.44 -10.69 -21.99
C ALA A 39 -21.80 -11.09 -23.33
N ASP A 40 -20.72 -10.43 -23.73
CA ASP A 40 -19.93 -10.84 -24.89
C ASP A 40 -18.53 -11.24 -24.37
N PRO A 41 -18.15 -12.52 -24.44
CA PRO A 41 -16.85 -12.98 -23.92
C PRO A 41 -15.65 -12.40 -24.69
N ASP A 42 -15.87 -11.91 -25.91
CA ASP A 42 -14.84 -11.28 -26.74
C ASP A 42 -14.72 -9.78 -26.48
N ARG A 43 -15.62 -9.22 -25.65
CA ARG A 43 -15.57 -7.84 -25.17
C ARG A 43 -15.18 -7.81 -23.69
N PHE A 44 -14.17 -7.01 -23.39
CA PHE A 44 -13.63 -6.87 -22.05
C PHE A 44 -13.08 -5.45 -21.89
N CYS A 45 -12.99 -5.00 -20.64
CA CYS A 45 -12.19 -3.83 -20.30
C CYS A 45 -10.80 -4.29 -19.85
N HIS A 46 -9.81 -3.42 -20.02
CA HIS A 46 -8.41 -3.70 -19.71
C HIS A 46 -7.72 -2.46 -19.16
N THR A 47 -7.17 -2.55 -17.94
CA THR A 47 -6.37 -1.49 -17.30
C THR A 47 -4.88 -1.60 -17.65
N GLY A 48 -4.07 -0.60 -17.34
CA GLY A 48 -2.62 -0.79 -17.25
C GLY A 48 -2.22 -1.85 -16.22
N TRP A 49 -0.95 -2.27 -16.29
CA TRP A 49 -0.36 -3.09 -15.23
C TRP A 49 0.08 -2.17 -14.11
N GLU A 50 -0.67 -2.21 -13.01
CA GLU A 50 -0.55 -1.24 -11.93
C GLU A 50 -0.92 -1.90 -10.60
N PRO A 51 -0.58 -1.28 -9.46
CA PRO A 51 -1.06 -1.73 -8.18
C PRO A 51 -2.55 -1.40 -8.00
N TRP A 52 -3.31 -2.39 -7.54
CA TRP A 52 -4.72 -2.27 -7.17
C TRP A 52 -5.64 -1.71 -8.27
N PRO A 53 -5.54 -2.18 -9.54
CA PRO A 53 -6.37 -1.67 -10.61
C PRO A 53 -7.84 -1.93 -10.29
N TRP A 54 -8.70 -1.02 -10.74
CA TRP A 54 -10.10 -1.08 -10.42
C TRP A 54 -10.99 -0.70 -11.59
N TRP A 55 -12.19 -1.26 -11.60
CA TRP A 55 -13.32 -0.85 -12.41
C TRP A 55 -14.43 -0.39 -11.47
N GLN A 56 -15.16 0.67 -11.83
CA GLN A 56 -16.26 1.17 -11.00
C GLN A 56 -17.45 1.65 -11.82
N VAL A 57 -18.61 1.64 -11.19
CA VAL A 57 -19.88 2.10 -11.76
C VAL A 57 -20.63 2.98 -10.77
N GLU A 58 -21.26 4.03 -11.28
CA GLU A 58 -22.13 4.94 -10.53
C GLU A 58 -23.61 4.68 -10.83
N PHE A 59 -24.41 4.52 -9.78
CA PHE A 59 -25.86 4.35 -9.87
C PHE A 59 -26.60 5.69 -9.80
N ASP A 60 -27.90 5.72 -10.15
CA ASP A 60 -28.77 6.91 -10.04
C ASP A 60 -29.35 7.14 -8.64
N GLY A 61 -28.69 6.63 -7.62
CA GLY A 61 -29.14 6.70 -6.24
C GLY A 61 -28.39 5.72 -5.35
N ALA A 62 -28.77 5.67 -4.09
CA ALA A 62 -28.27 4.67 -3.16
C ALA A 62 -29.09 3.38 -3.30
N TYR A 63 -28.39 2.25 -3.34
CA TYR A 63 -28.99 0.92 -3.41
C TYR A 63 -28.44 0.03 -2.28
N ASP A 64 -29.33 -0.75 -1.68
CA ASP A 64 -28.94 -1.89 -0.86
C ASP A 64 -28.58 -3.03 -1.82
N LEU A 65 -27.28 -3.30 -1.96
CA LEU A 65 -26.78 -4.32 -2.88
C LEU A 65 -26.97 -5.72 -2.26
N HIS A 66 -27.45 -6.67 -3.04
CA HIS A 66 -27.64 -8.05 -2.58
C HIS A 66 -26.68 -9.02 -3.26
N HIS A 67 -26.33 -8.74 -4.52
CA HIS A 67 -25.55 -9.66 -5.32
C HIS A 67 -24.76 -8.93 -6.40
N VAL A 68 -23.50 -9.31 -6.59
CA VAL A 68 -22.65 -8.85 -7.70
C VAL A 68 -22.15 -10.06 -8.46
N ARG A 69 -22.35 -10.08 -9.77
CA ARG A 69 -21.78 -11.11 -10.64
C ARG A 69 -20.64 -10.53 -11.46
N VAL A 70 -19.48 -11.16 -11.35
CA VAL A 70 -18.28 -10.82 -12.12
C VAL A 70 -18.00 -11.93 -13.13
N ARG A 71 -17.85 -11.57 -14.39
CA ARG A 71 -17.35 -12.47 -15.44
C ARG A 71 -15.90 -12.12 -15.75
N ASN A 72 -15.02 -13.09 -15.54
CA ASN A 72 -13.60 -12.97 -15.86
C ASN A 72 -13.36 -13.09 -17.36
N ARG A 73 -12.25 -12.54 -17.84
CA ARG A 73 -11.86 -12.71 -19.24
C ARG A 73 -11.37 -14.13 -19.50
N ARG A 74 -11.88 -14.76 -20.57
CA ARG A 74 -11.47 -16.11 -20.96
C ARG A 74 -10.02 -16.15 -21.44
N GLY A 75 -9.30 -17.20 -21.04
CA GLY A 75 -7.92 -17.48 -21.45
C GLY A 75 -6.85 -16.67 -20.69
N VAL A 76 -7.25 -15.78 -19.78
CA VAL A 76 -6.34 -15.03 -18.89
C VAL A 76 -6.88 -14.96 -17.45
N GLU A 77 -7.65 -15.96 -17.04
CA GLU A 77 -8.33 -16.03 -15.75
C GLU A 77 -7.37 -15.85 -14.57
N GLN A 78 -6.11 -16.27 -14.75
CA GLN A 78 -5.06 -16.16 -13.75
C GLN A 78 -4.73 -14.72 -13.33
N ARG A 79 -5.16 -13.70 -14.10
CA ARG A 79 -4.94 -12.28 -13.78
C ARG A 79 -5.87 -11.81 -12.66
N LEU A 80 -7.15 -12.17 -12.73
CA LEU A 80 -8.13 -11.82 -11.69
C LEU A 80 -8.46 -13.05 -10.83
N LYS A 81 -7.69 -13.26 -9.76
CA LYS A 81 -7.91 -14.35 -8.79
C LYS A 81 -8.32 -13.88 -7.41
N ARG A 82 -7.86 -12.69 -7.03
CA ARG A 82 -8.11 -12.03 -5.75
C ARG A 82 -8.60 -10.62 -6.00
N PHE A 83 -9.73 -10.27 -5.39
CA PHE A 83 -10.33 -8.96 -5.56
C PHE A 83 -11.27 -8.63 -4.42
N SER A 84 -11.52 -7.34 -4.27
CA SER A 84 -12.48 -6.79 -3.33
C SER A 84 -13.57 -6.03 -4.08
N LEU A 85 -14.81 -6.20 -3.63
CA LEU A 85 -15.95 -5.37 -4.02
C LEU A 85 -16.12 -4.29 -2.96
N LEU A 86 -16.07 -3.03 -3.37
CA LEU A 86 -16.13 -1.88 -2.51
C LEU A 86 -17.37 -1.04 -2.83
N GLY A 87 -18.07 -0.57 -1.80
CA GLY A 87 -19.21 0.32 -1.91
C GLY A 87 -18.90 1.71 -1.38
N SER A 88 -19.51 2.72 -1.97
CA SER A 88 -19.41 4.11 -1.50
C SER A 88 -20.71 4.89 -1.74
N LEU A 89 -21.00 5.85 -0.86
CA LEU A 89 -22.11 6.81 -0.99
C LEU A 89 -21.67 8.19 -1.50
N ASP A 90 -20.37 8.47 -1.55
CA ASP A 90 -19.79 9.78 -1.91
C ASP A 90 -18.69 9.69 -2.98
N GLY A 91 -18.27 8.48 -3.36
CA GLY A 91 -17.15 8.23 -4.27
C GLY A 91 -15.77 8.40 -3.62
N GLU A 92 -15.70 8.73 -2.33
CA GLU A 92 -14.47 9.02 -1.60
C GLU A 92 -14.20 8.03 -0.47
N ILE A 93 -15.21 7.73 0.34
CA ILE A 93 -15.16 6.74 1.41
C ILE A 93 -15.63 5.41 0.84
N TRP A 94 -14.68 4.49 0.70
CA TRP A 94 -14.91 3.15 0.20
C TRP A 94 -14.89 2.14 1.33
N ARG A 95 -15.85 1.22 1.32
CA ARG A 95 -15.97 0.14 2.31
C ARG A 95 -16.06 -1.19 1.61
N GLU A 96 -15.39 -2.19 2.17
CA GLU A 96 -15.46 -3.55 1.65
C GLU A 96 -16.86 -4.14 1.86
N LEU A 97 -17.45 -4.62 0.76
CA LEU A 97 -18.72 -5.34 0.73
C LEU A 97 -18.49 -6.85 0.66
N HIS A 98 -17.42 -7.25 -0.03
CA HIS A 98 -17.05 -8.65 -0.23
C HIS A 98 -15.57 -8.74 -0.61
N ARG A 99 -14.91 -9.82 -0.21
CA ARG A 99 -13.52 -10.13 -0.60
C ARG A 99 -13.39 -11.57 -1.05
N LYS A 100 -12.76 -11.77 -2.20
CA LYS A 100 -12.31 -13.08 -2.69
C LYS A 100 -10.79 -13.21 -2.47
N SER A 101 -10.37 -14.10 -1.57
CA SER A 101 -8.95 -14.24 -1.17
C SER A 101 -8.31 -15.59 -1.50
N ASP A 102 -9.10 -16.62 -1.82
CA ASP A 102 -8.64 -18.00 -2.03
C ASP A 102 -7.65 -18.19 -3.20
N GLY A 103 -7.57 -17.22 -4.12
CA GLY A 103 -6.69 -17.29 -5.29
C GLY A 103 -7.12 -18.29 -6.37
N ALA A 104 -8.30 -18.91 -6.25
CA ALA A 104 -8.82 -19.80 -7.27
C ALA A 104 -9.22 -19.02 -8.53
N GLU A 105 -8.92 -19.56 -9.70
CA GLU A 105 -9.40 -19.03 -10.97
C GLU A 105 -10.91 -19.23 -11.11
N PHE A 106 -11.56 -18.36 -11.88
CA PHE A 106 -13.00 -18.42 -12.13
C PHE A 106 -13.34 -17.83 -13.48
N HIS A 107 -14.40 -18.33 -14.11
CA HIS A 107 -15.03 -17.69 -15.27
C HIS A 107 -16.18 -16.77 -14.85
N VAL A 108 -16.99 -17.21 -13.90
CA VAL A 108 -18.09 -16.44 -13.31
C VAL A 108 -17.99 -16.55 -11.80
N TYR A 109 -18.05 -15.42 -11.12
CA TYR A 109 -18.08 -15.33 -9.68
C TYR A 109 -19.34 -14.59 -9.25
N ASP A 110 -20.18 -15.27 -8.48
CA ASP A 110 -21.43 -14.76 -7.94
C ASP A 110 -21.21 -14.45 -6.44
N ALA A 111 -21.09 -13.17 -6.10
CA ALA A 111 -20.84 -12.70 -4.75
C ALA A 111 -22.15 -12.28 -4.07
N ALA A 112 -22.48 -12.91 -2.95
CA ALA A 112 -23.55 -12.44 -2.07
C ALA A 112 -23.05 -11.27 -1.22
N ILE A 113 -23.84 -10.20 -1.18
CA ILE A 113 -23.56 -9.03 -0.34
C ILE A 113 -24.50 -9.10 0.87
N VAL A 114 -23.93 -9.14 2.07
CA VAL A 114 -24.66 -9.36 3.33
C VAL A 114 -24.38 -8.20 4.27
N ASP A 115 -25.43 -7.67 4.89
CA ASP A 115 -25.38 -6.61 5.91
C ASP A 115 -24.54 -5.38 5.52
N ALA A 116 -24.51 -5.08 4.22
CA ALA A 116 -23.77 -3.94 3.69
C ALA A 116 -24.49 -2.61 3.94
N ARG A 117 -23.70 -1.54 4.04
CA ARG A 117 -24.24 -0.18 3.88
C ARG A 117 -24.73 0.02 2.43
N PRO A 118 -25.76 0.85 2.22
CA PRO A 118 -26.15 1.28 0.89
C PRO A 118 -24.98 1.88 0.11
N ALA A 119 -24.99 1.71 -1.21
CA ALA A 119 -23.96 2.24 -2.09
C ALA A 119 -24.58 2.95 -3.30
N ARG A 120 -24.00 4.09 -3.68
CA ARG A 120 -24.23 4.76 -4.96
C ARG A 120 -23.13 4.44 -5.97
N TRP A 121 -21.96 4.05 -5.51
CA TRP A 121 -20.89 3.51 -6.35
C TRP A 121 -20.53 2.10 -5.93
N LEU A 122 -20.28 1.25 -6.92
CA LEU A 122 -19.59 -0.03 -6.72
C LEU A 122 -18.24 0.05 -7.42
N ARG A 123 -17.20 -0.45 -6.76
CA ARG A 123 -15.87 -0.66 -7.32
C ARG A 123 -15.46 -2.10 -7.17
N LEU A 124 -15.06 -2.72 -8.27
CA LEU A 124 -14.31 -3.97 -8.29
C LEU A 124 -12.84 -3.61 -8.35
N ARG A 125 -12.07 -4.00 -7.34
CA ARG A 125 -10.63 -3.75 -7.26
C ARG A 125 -9.88 -5.07 -7.21
N LEU A 126 -8.94 -5.26 -8.12
CA LEU A 126 -8.00 -6.37 -8.06
C LEU A 126 -7.08 -6.17 -6.84
N ASP A 127 -6.87 -7.23 -6.08
CA ASP A 127 -6.04 -7.17 -4.87
C ASP A 127 -4.61 -7.65 -5.14
N GLY A 128 -3.74 -6.73 -5.57
CA GLY A 128 -2.35 -7.00 -5.98
C GLY A 128 -1.87 -6.08 -7.11
N VAL A 129 -0.78 -6.47 -7.78
CA VAL A 129 -0.25 -5.78 -8.98
C VAL A 129 -0.49 -6.65 -10.20
N GLU A 130 -1.37 -6.22 -11.09
CA GLU A 130 -1.70 -6.95 -12.33
C GLU A 130 -2.48 -6.02 -13.27
N PHE A 131 -2.87 -6.52 -14.45
CA PHE A 131 -3.93 -5.93 -15.25
C PHE A 131 -5.32 -6.41 -14.76
N LEU A 132 -6.29 -5.51 -14.61
CA LEU A 132 -7.68 -5.91 -14.35
C LEU A 132 -8.42 -6.21 -15.66
N HIS A 133 -8.80 -7.48 -15.86
CA HIS A 133 -9.61 -7.96 -17.00
C HIS A 133 -10.93 -8.56 -16.55
N ILE A 134 -12.01 -7.94 -16.96
CA ILE A 134 -13.36 -8.49 -16.82
C ILE A 134 -14.10 -8.36 -18.14
N SER A 135 -14.98 -9.32 -18.42
CA SER A 135 -15.87 -9.25 -19.59
C SER A 135 -17.26 -8.75 -19.21
N GLN A 136 -17.65 -8.86 -17.94
CA GLN A 136 -18.89 -8.28 -17.45
C GLN A 136 -18.92 -8.11 -15.93
N CYS A 137 -19.64 -7.08 -15.46
CA CYS A 137 -20.02 -6.92 -14.07
C CYS A 137 -21.51 -6.55 -13.98
N GLU A 138 -22.31 -7.43 -13.36
CA GLU A 138 -23.75 -7.22 -13.14
C GLU A 138 -24.01 -6.98 -11.65
N VAL A 139 -24.90 -6.04 -11.32
CA VAL A 139 -25.18 -5.65 -9.94
C VAL A 139 -26.67 -5.71 -9.66
N PHE A 140 -27.06 -6.43 -8.60
CA PHE A 140 -28.44 -6.62 -8.22
C PHE A 140 -28.69 -6.16 -6.79
N GLY A 141 -29.82 -5.52 -6.58
CA GLY A 141 -30.19 -4.91 -5.31
C GLY A 141 -31.54 -4.21 -5.42
N GLU A 142 -31.87 -3.44 -4.41
CA GLU A 142 -33.04 -2.58 -4.39
C GLU A 142 -32.67 -1.15 -3.95
N ARG A 143 -33.49 -0.18 -4.31
CA ARG A 143 -33.24 1.21 -3.95
C ARG A 143 -33.33 1.35 -2.43
N SER A 144 -32.29 1.91 -1.82
CA SER A 144 -32.25 2.14 -0.38
C SER A 144 -33.26 3.19 0.04
N ASP A 145 -33.72 3.08 1.30
CA ASP A 145 -34.43 4.17 1.96
C ASP A 145 -33.60 5.46 1.94
N ALA A 146 -34.23 6.55 1.51
CA ALA A 146 -33.54 7.82 1.26
C ALA A 146 -33.07 8.49 2.56
N LYS A 147 -33.81 8.31 3.66
CA LYS A 147 -33.44 8.88 4.97
C LYS A 147 -32.20 8.17 5.51
N ARG A 148 -32.21 6.83 5.53
CA ARG A 148 -31.06 5.99 5.94
C ARG A 148 -29.81 6.31 5.10
N ALA A 149 -29.96 6.38 3.78
CA ALA A 149 -28.84 6.71 2.89
C ALA A 149 -28.29 8.13 3.16
N GLY A 150 -29.18 9.10 3.42
CA GLY A 150 -28.78 10.47 3.76
C GLY A 150 -28.00 10.59 5.07
N GLU A 151 -28.42 9.86 6.12
CA GLU A 151 -27.72 9.82 7.41
C GLU A 151 -26.31 9.23 7.25
N LEU A 152 -26.17 8.10 6.55
CA LEU A 152 -24.88 7.45 6.32
C LEU A 152 -23.96 8.27 5.41
N LEU A 153 -24.51 8.99 4.42
CA LEU A 153 -23.75 9.92 3.59
C LEU A 153 -23.18 11.08 4.42
N ALA A 154 -23.94 11.59 5.40
CA ALA A 154 -23.44 12.63 6.30
C ALA A 154 -22.30 12.12 7.21
N GLU A 155 -22.36 10.85 7.65
CA GLU A 155 -21.25 10.20 8.37
C GLU A 155 -19.98 10.11 7.50
N ASP A 156 -20.12 9.64 6.25
CA ASP A 156 -19.00 9.49 5.32
C ASP A 156 -18.38 10.86 4.98
N ALA A 157 -19.21 11.90 4.77
CA ALA A 157 -18.73 13.27 4.58
C ALA A 157 -17.93 13.79 5.78
N GLN A 158 -18.37 13.48 7.01
CA GLN A 158 -17.64 13.85 8.21
C GLN A 158 -16.32 13.09 8.36
N LEU A 159 -16.29 11.80 7.97
CA LEU A 159 -15.05 11.01 7.91
C LEU A 159 -14.09 11.55 6.85
N ALA A 160 -14.57 11.89 5.65
CA ALA A 160 -13.78 12.48 4.58
C ALA A 160 -13.17 13.82 5.02
N LYS A 161 -13.94 14.67 5.71
CA LYS A 161 -13.45 15.92 6.31
C LYS A 161 -12.34 15.66 7.31
N ARG A 162 -12.51 14.69 8.22
CA ARG A 162 -11.46 14.29 9.17
C ARG A 162 -10.21 13.78 8.44
N ARG A 163 -10.38 12.99 7.38
CA ARG A 163 -9.28 12.47 6.56
C ARG A 163 -8.51 13.54 5.80
N ARG A 164 -9.09 14.71 5.55
CA ARG A 164 -8.40 15.85 4.93
C ARG A 164 -7.87 16.88 5.91
N ALA A 165 -8.34 16.83 7.16
CA ALA A 165 -7.95 17.81 8.16
C ALA A 165 -6.48 17.61 8.58
N PRO A 166 -5.70 18.69 8.71
CA PRO A 166 -4.34 18.61 9.26
C PRO A 166 -4.39 18.11 10.71
N PRO A 167 -3.33 17.42 11.20
CA PRO A 167 -3.15 17.14 12.62
C PRO A 167 -3.18 18.42 13.47
N ALA A 168 -3.61 18.29 14.72
CA ALA A 168 -3.70 19.44 15.63
C ALA A 168 -2.32 20.11 15.81
N GLY A 169 -2.27 21.42 15.62
CA GLY A 169 -1.03 22.20 15.77
C GLY A 169 -0.05 22.10 14.60
N LYS A 170 -0.41 21.41 13.51
CA LYS A 170 0.39 21.33 12.29
C LYS A 170 -0.25 22.15 11.16
N SER A 171 0.59 22.71 10.29
CA SER A 171 0.15 23.33 9.02
C SER A 171 0.66 22.51 7.85
N GLY A 172 -0.11 22.49 6.78
CA GLY A 172 0.17 21.68 5.60
C GLY A 172 -1.12 21.21 4.92
N HIS A 173 -0.99 20.23 4.04
CA HIS A 173 -2.11 19.71 3.26
C HIS A 173 -2.00 18.19 3.08
N VAL A 174 -3.10 17.57 2.65
CA VAL A 174 -3.16 16.12 2.40
C VAL A 174 -3.04 15.86 0.91
N VAL A 175 -2.17 14.93 0.55
CA VAL A 175 -1.98 14.41 -0.82
C VAL A 175 -2.42 12.95 -0.89
N LYS A 176 -2.70 12.48 -2.12
CA LYS A 176 -2.98 11.06 -2.37
C LYS A 176 -1.74 10.39 -2.93
N ILE A 177 -1.28 9.34 -2.26
CA ILE A 177 -0.13 8.52 -2.66
C ILE A 177 -0.57 7.06 -2.63
N ALA A 178 -0.56 6.38 -3.78
CA ALA A 178 -1.02 4.98 -3.92
C ALA A 178 -2.41 4.71 -3.27
N GLY A 179 -3.32 5.70 -3.29
CA GLY A 179 -4.64 5.61 -2.68
C GLY A 179 -4.70 5.97 -1.18
N PHE A 180 -3.57 6.20 -0.52
CA PHE A 180 -3.48 6.67 0.86
C PHE A 180 -3.51 8.19 0.94
N ASN A 181 -4.16 8.71 1.98
CA ASN A 181 -4.17 10.12 2.34
C ASN A 181 -2.96 10.40 3.22
N ILE A 182 -1.97 11.12 2.71
CA ILE A 182 -0.72 11.42 3.40
C ILE A 182 -0.71 12.91 3.74
N PHE A 183 -0.50 13.23 5.01
CA PHE A 183 -0.31 14.61 5.42
C PHE A 183 1.12 15.07 5.11
N VAL A 184 1.23 16.17 4.36
CA VAL A 184 2.47 16.85 4.02
C VAL A 184 2.59 18.05 4.94
N ASP A 185 3.52 17.97 5.89
CA ASP A 185 3.77 19.03 6.87
C ASP A 185 4.60 20.16 6.21
N ASP A 186 4.23 21.43 6.45
CA ASP A 186 5.00 22.58 5.97
C ASP A 186 6.41 22.65 6.57
N ALA A 187 6.63 21.98 7.71
CA ALA A 187 7.92 21.87 8.35
C ALA A 187 8.92 21.01 7.55
N TYR A 188 8.45 20.15 6.66
CA TYR A 188 9.31 19.33 5.82
C TYR A 188 10.11 20.17 4.82
N GLY A 189 11.32 19.71 4.49
CA GLY A 189 12.15 20.31 3.45
C GLY A 189 11.45 20.40 2.10
N ARG A 190 12.00 21.26 1.22
CA ARG A 190 11.38 21.55 -0.09
C ARG A 190 11.31 20.28 -0.95
N ALA A 191 12.37 19.48 -0.95
CA ALA A 191 12.45 18.28 -1.76
C ALA A 191 11.45 17.21 -1.25
N ALA A 192 11.33 17.04 0.07
CA ALA A 192 10.30 16.23 0.74
C ALA A 192 8.89 16.58 0.28
N ARG A 193 8.56 17.87 0.34
CA ARG A 193 7.23 18.32 -0.08
C ARG A 193 7.01 18.12 -1.58
N GLU A 194 7.99 18.44 -2.43
CA GLU A 194 7.87 18.25 -3.89
C GLU A 194 7.67 16.77 -4.26
N SER A 195 8.42 15.85 -3.65
CA SER A 195 8.29 14.42 -3.88
C SER A 195 6.92 13.89 -3.45
N LEU A 196 6.45 14.25 -2.24
CA LEU A 196 5.14 13.84 -1.74
C LEU A 196 4.00 14.44 -2.59
N ASN A 197 4.13 15.71 -3.00
CA ASN A 197 3.16 16.37 -3.87
C ASN A 197 3.08 15.75 -5.26
N GLY A 198 4.17 15.13 -5.73
CA GLY A 198 4.21 14.39 -6.99
C GLY A 198 3.34 13.13 -7.00
N GLY A 199 2.99 12.57 -5.84
CA GLY A 199 2.13 11.38 -5.73
C GLY A 199 2.84 10.03 -5.89
N ASP A 200 4.07 10.04 -6.42
CA ASP A 200 4.83 8.83 -6.80
C ASP A 200 5.97 8.46 -5.85
N TYR A 201 6.01 9.05 -4.65
CA TYR A 201 6.98 8.76 -3.58
C TYR A 201 7.23 7.25 -3.42
N GLU A 202 8.45 6.72 -3.56
CA GLU A 202 8.76 5.27 -3.43
C GLU A 202 7.95 4.32 -4.36
N ALA A 203 7.49 4.79 -5.53
CA ALA A 203 6.63 3.97 -6.39
C ALA A 203 7.27 2.64 -6.81
N ARG A 204 8.59 2.61 -7.04
CA ARG A 204 9.30 1.41 -7.50
C ARG A 204 9.33 0.35 -6.39
N GLU A 205 9.75 0.73 -5.20
CA GLU A 205 9.92 -0.10 -4.02
C GLU A 205 8.56 -0.66 -3.58
N ARG A 206 7.52 0.19 -3.57
CA ARG A 206 6.15 -0.24 -3.24
C ARG A 206 5.65 -1.31 -4.21
N ASN A 207 5.87 -1.11 -5.50
CA ASN A 207 5.45 -2.08 -6.51
C ASN A 207 6.17 -3.42 -6.33
N ALA A 208 7.46 -3.41 -5.99
CA ALA A 208 8.19 -4.62 -5.65
C ALA A 208 7.61 -5.32 -4.40
N VAL A 209 7.33 -4.56 -3.34
CA VAL A 209 6.70 -5.08 -2.11
C VAL A 209 5.35 -5.72 -2.42
N LEU A 210 4.50 -5.06 -3.21
CA LEU A 210 3.18 -5.60 -3.58
C LEU A 210 3.27 -6.90 -4.41
N ARG A 211 4.33 -7.11 -5.18
CA ARG A 211 4.56 -8.35 -5.95
C ARG A 211 5.15 -9.49 -5.12
N GLN A 212 5.98 -9.15 -4.14
CA GLN A 212 6.78 -10.13 -3.38
C GLN A 212 6.11 -10.57 -2.08
N LEU A 213 5.24 -9.73 -1.50
CA LEU A 213 4.51 -10.06 -0.28
C LEU A 213 3.39 -11.07 -0.53
N ARG A 214 3.15 -11.88 0.50
CA ARG A 214 2.10 -12.88 0.60
C ARG A 214 1.20 -12.50 1.77
N PRO A 215 -0.13 -12.73 1.71
CA PRO A 215 -1.04 -12.38 2.81
C PRO A 215 -0.70 -12.98 4.17
N THR A 216 0.12 -14.05 4.20
CA THR A 216 0.56 -14.73 5.43
C THR A 216 1.79 -14.12 6.08
N ASP A 217 2.51 -13.23 5.39
CA ASP A 217 3.77 -12.66 5.90
C ASP A 217 3.57 -11.74 7.09
N ARG A 218 4.65 -11.59 7.87
CA ARG A 218 4.78 -10.61 8.94
C ARG A 218 6.00 -9.74 8.62
N VAL A 219 5.75 -8.46 8.43
CA VAL A 219 6.70 -7.49 7.91
C VAL A 219 7.29 -6.68 9.07
N LEU A 220 8.61 -6.61 9.11
CA LEU A 220 9.36 -5.64 9.91
C LEU A 220 9.98 -4.61 8.95
N GLU A 221 9.53 -3.36 9.03
CA GLU A 221 10.08 -2.23 8.29
C GLU A 221 11.03 -1.41 9.16
N LEU A 222 12.14 -0.95 8.58
CA LEU A 222 13.14 -0.10 9.19
C LEU A 222 13.29 1.15 8.33
N GLY A 223 13.03 2.32 8.93
CA GLY A 223 12.83 3.59 8.21
C GLY A 223 11.35 3.81 7.90
N THR A 224 10.57 4.24 8.89
CA THR A 224 9.11 4.43 8.70
C THR A 224 8.80 5.65 7.82
N ALA A 225 9.56 6.74 8.00
CA ALA A 225 9.30 8.03 7.38
C ALA A 225 7.82 8.46 7.57
N VAL A 226 7.14 8.85 6.47
CA VAL A 226 5.72 9.23 6.49
C VAL A 226 4.75 8.02 6.53
N GLY A 227 5.27 6.79 6.49
CA GLY A 227 4.50 5.55 6.65
C GLY A 227 3.85 4.99 5.37
N VAL A 228 4.22 5.49 4.19
CA VAL A 228 3.62 5.02 2.92
C VAL A 228 3.94 3.55 2.66
N MET A 229 5.19 3.13 2.91
CA MET A 229 5.62 1.76 2.70
C MET A 229 4.98 0.78 3.70
N ALA A 230 4.93 1.10 5.00
CA ALA A 230 4.17 0.35 6.01
C ALA A 230 2.70 0.13 5.61
N MET A 231 2.00 1.17 5.14
CA MET A 231 0.61 1.04 4.69
C MET A 231 0.49 0.22 3.40
N THR A 232 1.47 0.31 2.51
CA THR A 232 1.57 -0.53 1.32
C THR A 232 1.68 -2.00 1.73
N ALA A 233 2.58 -2.35 2.64
CA ALA A 233 2.69 -3.70 3.19
C ALA A 233 1.38 -4.14 3.89
N ALA A 234 0.81 -3.29 4.75
CA ALA A 234 -0.41 -3.58 5.49
C ALA A 234 -1.62 -3.81 4.59
N SER A 235 -1.65 -3.22 3.39
CA SER A 235 -2.71 -3.48 2.40
C SER A 235 -2.69 -4.92 1.86
N VAL A 236 -1.55 -5.60 1.93
CA VAL A 236 -1.40 -7.02 1.53
C VAL A 236 -1.56 -7.97 2.71
N VAL A 237 -0.91 -7.68 3.84
CA VAL A 237 -0.79 -8.61 4.98
C VAL A 237 -1.76 -8.32 6.14
N GLY A 238 -2.39 -7.15 6.14
CA GLY A 238 -3.17 -6.62 7.27
C GLY A 238 -2.30 -5.87 8.28
N GLU A 239 -2.86 -4.82 8.89
CA GLU A 239 -2.15 -3.93 9.83
C GLU A 239 -1.49 -4.65 11.01
N ASP A 240 -2.13 -5.70 11.56
CA ASP A 240 -1.63 -6.45 12.72
C ASP A 240 -0.37 -7.28 12.40
N ARG A 241 0.00 -7.40 11.12
CA ARG A 241 1.19 -8.11 10.63
C ARG A 241 2.32 -7.17 10.23
N VAL A 242 2.19 -5.87 10.45
CA VAL A 242 3.23 -4.89 10.13
C VAL A 242 3.75 -4.23 11.42
N ALA A 243 5.06 -4.27 11.60
CA ALA A 243 5.78 -3.47 12.57
C ALA A 243 6.79 -2.60 11.84
N THR A 244 6.97 -1.37 12.30
CA THR A 244 7.89 -0.41 11.68
C THR A 244 8.63 0.39 12.73
N PHE A 245 9.88 0.74 12.44
CA PHE A 245 10.75 1.49 13.34
C PHE A 245 11.35 2.70 12.63
N ASP A 246 11.31 3.83 13.32
CA ASP A 246 12.01 5.05 12.91
C ASP A 246 12.88 5.57 14.06
N ALA A 247 13.94 6.28 13.71
CA ALA A 247 14.83 6.88 14.67
C ALA A 247 14.35 8.26 15.15
N ASP A 248 13.50 8.94 14.37
CA ASP A 248 12.94 10.24 14.70
C ASP A 248 11.53 10.09 15.33
N PRO A 249 11.32 10.52 16.60
CA PRO A 249 10.00 10.49 17.22
C PRO A 249 8.95 11.33 16.47
N ALA A 250 9.35 12.38 15.75
CA ALA A 250 8.43 13.16 14.92
C ALA A 250 7.92 12.35 13.72
N MET A 251 8.77 11.54 13.09
CA MET A 251 8.37 10.63 12.02
C MET A 251 7.46 9.50 12.53
N VAL A 252 7.79 8.90 13.68
CA VAL A 252 6.90 7.90 14.32
C VAL A 252 5.50 8.49 14.58
N ALA A 253 5.42 9.73 15.06
CA ALA A 253 4.15 10.41 15.29
C ALA A 253 3.40 10.70 13.97
N ALA A 254 4.09 11.24 12.96
CA ALA A 254 3.52 11.53 11.65
C ALA A 254 2.99 10.26 10.95
N ALA A 255 3.75 9.16 11.00
CA ALA A 255 3.34 7.88 10.46
C ALA A 255 2.09 7.35 11.15
N ARG A 256 2.02 7.39 12.50
CA ARG A 256 0.82 6.96 13.25
C ARG A 256 -0.42 7.78 12.89
N ASP A 257 -0.28 9.09 12.70
CA ASP A 257 -1.38 9.95 12.24
C ASP A 257 -1.84 9.57 10.83
N ASN A 258 -0.90 9.31 9.92
CA ASN A 258 -1.21 8.82 8.57
C ASN A 258 -1.87 7.43 8.61
N PHE A 259 -1.42 6.53 9.47
CA PHE A 259 -2.02 5.21 9.65
C PHE A 259 -3.47 5.31 10.11
N ALA A 260 -3.73 6.05 11.19
CA ALA A 260 -5.07 6.23 11.75
C ALA A 260 -6.03 6.83 10.70
N ARG A 261 -5.58 7.84 9.96
CA ARG A 261 -6.34 8.50 8.88
C ARG A 261 -6.75 7.52 7.77
N ASN A 262 -5.88 6.57 7.44
CA ASN A 262 -6.12 5.58 6.40
C ASN A 262 -6.79 4.29 6.89
N GLY A 263 -7.07 4.18 8.20
CA GLY A 263 -7.70 3.00 8.79
C GLY A 263 -6.72 1.86 9.09
N PHE A 264 -5.41 2.16 9.18
CA PHE A 264 -4.35 1.22 9.56
C PHE A 264 -3.77 1.50 10.96
N GLY A 265 -4.60 2.05 11.86
CA GLY A 265 -4.17 2.50 13.19
C GLY A 265 -3.60 1.43 14.13
N ARG A 266 -3.69 0.14 13.77
CA ARG A 266 -3.09 -0.97 14.53
C ARG A 266 -1.69 -1.37 14.04
N ILE A 267 -1.16 -0.73 12.98
CA ILE A 267 0.26 -0.91 12.60
C ILE A 267 1.14 -0.53 13.80
N ARG A 268 2.08 -1.41 14.16
CA ARG A 268 2.99 -1.18 15.29
C ARG A 268 4.18 -0.31 14.85
N ALA A 269 4.04 1.00 14.95
CA ALA A 269 5.18 1.93 14.81
C ALA A 269 5.86 2.18 16.15
N GLU A 270 7.17 1.98 16.25
CA GLU A 270 7.95 2.20 17.48
C GLU A 270 9.20 3.05 17.21
N LEU A 271 9.62 3.83 18.22
CA LEU A 271 10.88 4.57 18.17
C LEU A 271 12.04 3.59 18.42
N GLY A 272 13.05 3.62 17.55
CA GLY A 272 14.33 2.98 17.82
C GLY A 272 15.25 2.86 16.61
N VAL A 273 16.55 2.84 16.89
CA VAL A 273 17.58 2.45 15.92
C VAL A 273 17.88 0.97 16.12
N LEU A 274 17.71 0.16 15.08
CA LEU A 274 17.97 -1.28 15.19
C LEU A 274 19.45 -1.58 14.96
N ALA A 275 19.99 -2.45 15.80
CA ALA A 275 21.31 -3.03 15.66
C ALA A 275 21.18 -4.56 15.76
N ASN A 276 21.97 -5.29 14.97
CA ASN A 276 22.03 -6.74 15.12
C ASN A 276 22.65 -7.16 16.46
N ARG A 277 22.50 -8.43 16.82
CA ARG A 277 22.94 -9.02 18.09
C ARG A 277 24.37 -8.67 18.46
N SER A 278 25.26 -8.73 17.47
CA SER A 278 26.70 -8.54 17.68
C SER A 278 27.08 -7.10 17.98
N ARG A 279 26.22 -6.15 17.58
CA ARG A 279 26.44 -4.70 17.73
C ARG A 279 25.51 -4.06 18.76
N PHE A 280 24.47 -4.76 19.21
CA PHE A 280 23.51 -4.26 20.18
C PHE A 280 24.07 -4.24 21.61
N GLN A 281 23.84 -3.13 22.31
CA GLN A 281 24.17 -2.98 23.74
C GLN A 281 22.92 -2.52 24.51
N PRO A 282 22.41 -3.32 25.46
CA PRO A 282 21.24 -2.95 26.25
C PRO A 282 21.41 -1.61 26.97
N GLY A 283 20.39 -0.75 26.91
CA GLY A 283 20.38 0.55 27.60
C GLY A 283 21.19 1.66 26.92
N VAL A 284 21.77 1.39 25.74
CA VAL A 284 22.51 2.39 24.96
C VAL A 284 21.57 3.08 23.97
N SER A 285 21.65 4.41 23.92
CA SER A 285 21.05 5.22 22.86
C SER A 285 22.07 5.51 21.77
N ALA A 286 21.56 5.70 20.55
CA ALA A 286 22.33 6.17 19.42
C ALA A 286 22.06 7.66 19.21
N ARG A 287 23.11 8.40 18.92
CA ARG A 287 23.00 9.78 18.44
C ARG A 287 22.52 9.76 17.00
N PHE A 288 21.41 10.44 16.73
CA PHE A 288 20.79 10.51 15.41
C PHE A 288 20.67 11.97 14.96
N HIS A 289 21.04 12.24 13.71
CA HIS A 289 21.03 13.57 13.12
C HIS A 289 19.80 13.71 12.23
N VAL A 290 18.89 14.60 12.62
CA VAL A 290 17.64 14.86 11.90
C VAL A 290 17.88 15.94 10.85
N ALA A 291 17.64 15.61 9.59
CA ALA A 291 17.74 16.55 8.47
C ALA A 291 16.40 17.23 8.18
N ARG A 292 16.44 18.37 7.49
CA ARG A 292 15.22 19.10 7.09
C ARG A 292 14.36 18.29 6.13
N ASP A 293 14.98 17.65 5.14
CA ASP A 293 14.35 16.59 4.35
C ASP A 293 14.55 15.28 5.12
N PHE A 294 13.47 14.58 5.47
CA PHE A 294 13.53 13.51 6.47
C PHE A 294 14.43 12.34 6.06
N TRP A 295 14.50 12.01 4.76
CA TRP A 295 15.42 11.03 4.17
C TRP A 295 16.90 11.46 4.20
N GLY A 296 17.20 12.71 4.55
CA GLY A 296 18.59 13.12 4.84
C GLY A 296 19.06 12.70 6.24
N SER A 297 18.18 12.16 7.08
CA SER A 297 18.48 11.88 8.49
C SER A 297 19.27 10.59 8.64
N SER A 298 20.31 10.58 9.47
CA SER A 298 21.16 9.40 9.62
C SER A 298 21.94 9.38 10.95
N LEU A 299 22.62 8.26 11.21
CA LEU A 299 23.57 8.12 12.33
C LEU A 299 24.90 8.86 12.08
N THR A 300 25.17 9.32 10.85
CA THR A 300 26.45 9.89 10.45
C THR A 300 26.27 11.35 10.04
N MET A 301 26.85 12.28 10.82
CA MET A 301 26.76 13.71 10.52
C MET A 301 27.38 14.06 9.17
N GLY A 302 26.65 14.83 8.35
CA GLY A 302 27.21 15.47 7.14
C GLY A 302 27.50 14.54 5.96
N ALA A 303 26.88 13.35 5.93
CA ALA A 303 27.13 12.34 4.89
C ALA A 303 27.02 12.91 3.45
N TYR A 304 26.10 13.85 3.19
CA TYR A 304 25.87 14.39 1.84
C TYR A 304 25.56 15.90 1.77
N GLY A 305 25.97 16.68 2.77
CA GLY A 305 25.65 18.11 2.82
C GLY A 305 24.19 18.41 3.17
N ASP A 306 23.49 17.43 3.74
CA ASP A 306 22.13 17.56 4.25
C ASP A 306 22.04 18.63 5.33
N GLU A 307 20.98 19.44 5.30
CA GLU A 307 20.74 20.46 6.32
C GLU A 307 20.23 19.80 7.61
N VAL A 308 21.17 19.46 8.51
CA VAL A 308 20.85 18.92 9.84
C VAL A 308 20.19 20.01 10.69
N VAL A 309 18.93 19.78 11.08
CA VAL A 309 18.13 20.71 11.89
C VAL A 309 18.13 20.35 13.38
N ALA A 310 18.44 19.10 13.73
CA ALA A 310 18.53 18.65 15.12
C ALA A 310 19.47 17.44 15.28
N THR A 311 19.87 17.18 16.52
CA THR A 311 20.55 15.94 16.91
C THR A 311 19.88 15.43 18.17
N ILE A 312 19.46 14.17 18.14
CA ILE A 312 18.66 13.53 19.20
C ILE A 312 19.33 12.25 19.67
N GLU A 313 18.96 11.80 20.87
CA GLU A 313 19.35 10.49 21.40
C GLU A 313 18.17 9.53 21.28
N THR A 314 18.34 8.47 20.50
CA THR A 314 17.29 7.51 20.19
C THR A 314 17.66 6.15 20.77
N PRO A 315 16.74 5.45 21.47
CA PRO A 315 17.04 4.14 22.03
C PRO A 315 17.43 3.15 20.93
N THR A 316 18.46 2.35 21.19
CA THR A 316 18.78 1.21 20.32
C THR A 316 17.91 0.01 20.67
N ARG A 317 17.65 -0.83 19.66
CA ARG A 317 16.90 -2.08 19.80
C ARG A 317 17.63 -3.21 19.09
N CYS A 318 17.46 -4.43 19.58
CA CYS A 318 18.08 -5.58 18.96
C CYS A 318 17.21 -6.12 17.82
N LEU A 319 17.77 -6.18 16.61
CA LEU A 319 17.08 -6.63 15.40
C LEU A 319 16.43 -8.01 15.62
N GLU A 320 17.18 -9.01 16.07
CA GLU A 320 16.66 -10.38 16.13
C GLU A 320 15.65 -10.57 17.27
N ASP A 321 15.64 -9.69 18.28
CA ASP A 321 14.60 -9.70 19.31
C ASP A 321 13.30 -9.12 18.76
N GLU A 322 13.37 -8.07 17.94
CA GLU A 322 12.19 -7.52 17.28
C GLU A 322 11.66 -8.43 16.18
N LEU A 323 12.54 -9.13 15.45
CA LEU A 323 12.16 -10.21 14.54
C LEU A 323 11.39 -11.30 15.27
N ARG A 324 11.88 -11.77 16.42
CA ARG A 324 11.21 -12.79 17.23
C ARG A 324 9.90 -12.28 17.83
N ARG A 325 9.90 -11.08 18.40
CA ARG A 325 8.72 -10.46 19.03
C ARG A 325 7.59 -10.25 18.04
N HIS A 326 7.92 -9.94 16.78
CA HIS A 326 6.95 -9.79 15.70
C HIS A 326 6.82 -11.04 14.83
N ASP A 327 7.44 -12.17 15.16
CA ASP A 327 7.42 -13.37 14.30
C ASP A 327 7.66 -13.03 12.81
N ALA A 328 8.57 -12.09 12.56
CA ALA A 328 8.76 -11.48 11.26
C ALA A 328 9.49 -12.43 10.32
N ASN A 329 9.00 -12.52 9.09
CA ASN A 329 9.63 -13.30 8.03
C ASN A 329 10.00 -12.42 6.81
N VAL A 330 9.73 -11.11 6.85
CA VAL A 330 10.11 -10.14 5.83
C VAL A 330 10.73 -8.91 6.49
N ILE A 331 11.84 -8.42 5.92
CA ILE A 331 12.44 -7.13 6.25
C ILE A 331 12.28 -6.17 5.07
N ILE A 332 11.84 -4.95 5.36
CA ILE A 332 11.96 -3.80 4.46
C ILE A 332 12.91 -2.82 5.13
N CYS A 333 13.96 -2.36 4.44
CA CYS A 333 15.02 -1.57 5.05
C CYS A 333 15.45 -0.40 4.17
N ASP A 334 15.20 0.81 4.66
CA ASP A 334 15.63 2.07 4.08
C ASP A 334 16.03 2.99 5.25
N ILE A 335 17.31 2.93 5.65
CA ILE A 335 17.80 3.61 6.85
C ILE A 335 19.01 4.50 6.55
N GLU A 336 19.12 4.94 5.30
CA GLU A 336 20.00 6.02 4.84
C GLU A 336 21.48 5.82 5.23
N GLY A 337 21.98 4.59 5.06
CA GLY A 337 23.38 4.22 5.31
C GLY A 337 23.60 3.36 6.56
N GLY A 338 22.56 2.93 7.26
CA GLY A 338 22.70 1.97 8.36
C GLY A 338 22.82 0.51 7.90
N GLU A 339 22.60 0.21 6.62
CA GLU A 339 22.28 -1.13 6.11
C GLU A 339 23.43 -2.11 6.31
N VAL A 340 24.66 -1.72 5.93
CA VAL A 340 25.84 -2.59 6.06
C VAL A 340 26.04 -3.00 7.51
N ALA A 341 25.98 -2.04 8.44
CA ALA A 341 26.16 -2.33 9.86
C ALA A 341 25.03 -3.18 10.43
N LEU A 342 23.79 -3.00 9.95
CA LEU A 342 22.65 -3.78 10.37
C LEU A 342 22.76 -5.24 9.94
N PHE A 343 23.06 -5.49 8.66
CA PHE A 343 23.04 -6.85 8.10
C PHE A 343 24.33 -7.64 8.32
N ASP A 344 25.46 -6.97 8.57
CA ASP A 344 26.74 -7.61 8.86
C ASP A 344 26.70 -8.43 10.16
N GLY A 345 26.62 -9.75 10.02
CA GLY A 345 26.56 -10.70 11.14
C GLY A 345 25.17 -10.87 11.77
N ALA A 346 24.10 -10.35 11.16
CA ALA A 346 22.74 -10.56 11.62
C ALA A 346 22.29 -12.02 11.43
N ASP A 347 21.56 -12.57 12.40
CA ASP A 347 20.86 -13.85 12.24
C ASP A 347 19.51 -13.62 11.55
N LEU A 348 19.44 -14.00 10.27
CA LEU A 348 18.28 -13.85 9.41
C LEU A 348 17.63 -15.20 9.07
N ALA A 349 17.87 -16.23 9.90
CA ALA A 349 17.39 -17.59 9.64
C ALA A 349 15.86 -17.71 9.56
N VAL A 350 15.08 -16.73 10.03
CA VAL A 350 13.61 -16.69 9.89
C VAL A 350 13.12 -15.88 8.68
N ILE A 351 13.98 -15.04 8.10
CA ILE A 351 13.61 -14.09 7.05
C ILE A 351 13.62 -14.78 5.69
N ARG A 352 12.50 -14.69 4.97
CA ARG A 352 12.37 -15.19 3.58
C ARG A 352 12.57 -14.13 2.50
N LEU A 353 12.43 -12.86 2.85
CA LEU A 353 12.44 -11.75 1.90
C LEU A 353 13.06 -10.52 2.57
N ILE A 354 14.01 -9.91 1.88
CA ILE A 354 14.57 -8.60 2.21
C ILE A 354 14.34 -7.70 1.00
N VAL A 355 13.73 -6.55 1.24
CA VAL A 355 13.66 -5.44 0.28
C VAL A 355 14.44 -4.30 0.91
N MET A 356 15.54 -3.87 0.30
CA MET A 356 16.36 -2.80 0.88
C MET A 356 16.86 -1.81 -0.15
N GLU A 357 16.95 -0.54 0.25
CA GLU A 357 17.77 0.44 -0.45
C GLU A 357 19.17 0.42 0.15
N THR A 358 20.18 0.21 -0.70
CA THR A 358 21.55 -0.08 -0.24
C THR A 358 22.35 1.16 0.15
N HIS A 359 21.92 2.34 -0.28
CA HIS A 359 22.64 3.59 -0.10
C HIS A 359 24.14 3.47 -0.40
N TYR A 360 24.51 2.74 -1.46
CA TYR A 360 25.89 2.35 -1.74
C TYR A 360 26.83 3.56 -1.88
N GLY A 361 26.31 4.73 -2.28
CA GLY A 361 27.05 5.98 -2.26
C GLY A 361 27.54 6.36 -0.84
N ARG A 362 26.67 6.24 0.17
CA ARG A 362 26.96 6.54 1.58
C ARG A 362 27.95 5.56 2.19
N MET A 363 27.84 4.28 1.83
CA MET A 363 28.60 3.19 2.47
C MET A 363 29.86 2.76 1.70
N GLY A 364 29.94 3.11 0.43
CA GLY A 364 30.96 2.64 -0.50
C GLY A 364 30.61 1.28 -1.12
N GLU A 365 30.98 1.12 -2.39
CA GLU A 365 30.71 -0.10 -3.18
C GLU A 365 31.27 -1.35 -2.50
N ALA A 366 32.52 -1.32 -2.03
CA ALA A 366 33.18 -2.49 -1.44
C ALA A 366 32.46 -3.02 -0.17
N ALA A 367 31.97 -2.11 0.68
CA ALA A 367 31.25 -2.50 1.89
C ALA A 367 29.85 -3.06 1.55
N THR A 368 29.19 -2.44 0.57
CA THR A 368 27.89 -2.88 0.05
C THR A 368 27.98 -4.26 -0.59
N ASP A 369 28.99 -4.49 -1.43
CA ASP A 369 29.27 -5.78 -2.06
C ASP A 369 29.52 -6.87 -1.02
N ALA A 370 30.30 -6.56 0.03
CA ALA A 370 30.57 -7.49 1.12
C ALA A 370 29.27 -7.87 1.86
N MET A 371 28.40 -6.89 2.13
CA MET A 371 27.08 -7.13 2.73
C MET A 371 26.21 -8.03 1.84
N VAL A 372 26.05 -7.70 0.55
CA VAL A 372 25.23 -8.50 -0.39
C VAL A 372 25.79 -9.92 -0.53
N ARG A 373 27.12 -10.06 -0.64
CA ARG A 373 27.78 -11.37 -0.67
C ARG A 373 27.51 -12.18 0.60
N SER A 374 27.56 -11.55 1.77
CA SER A 374 27.25 -12.21 3.04
C SER A 374 25.81 -12.74 3.04
N LEU A 375 24.84 -11.93 2.59
CA LEU A 375 23.43 -12.35 2.50
C LEU A 375 23.24 -13.52 1.51
N ILE A 376 23.94 -13.51 0.37
CA ILE A 376 23.91 -14.63 -0.58
C ILE A 376 24.47 -15.91 0.05
N LEU A 377 25.59 -15.80 0.78
CA LEU A 377 26.20 -16.93 1.49
C LEU A 377 25.32 -17.46 2.62
N GLN A 378 24.42 -16.64 3.17
CA GLN A 378 23.38 -17.06 4.11
C GLN A 378 22.18 -17.77 3.44
N GLY A 379 22.18 -17.91 2.11
CA GLY A 379 21.18 -18.67 1.35
C GLY A 379 20.14 -17.82 0.63
N PHE A 380 20.28 -16.48 0.62
CA PHE A 380 19.41 -15.63 -0.17
C PHE A 380 19.81 -15.63 -1.65
N SER A 381 18.81 -15.59 -2.53
CA SER A 381 18.97 -15.36 -3.96
C SER A 381 18.63 -13.91 -4.29
N LEU A 382 19.48 -13.25 -5.07
CA LEU A 382 19.20 -11.93 -5.63
C LEU A 382 18.10 -12.03 -6.68
N ASP A 383 17.03 -11.25 -6.50
CA ASP A 383 15.96 -11.16 -7.49
C ASP A 383 16.36 -10.20 -8.62
N LEU A 384 16.89 -10.75 -9.70
CA LEU A 384 17.36 -9.98 -10.85
C LEU A 384 16.25 -9.26 -11.62
N ALA A 385 14.99 -9.67 -11.46
CA ALA A 385 13.87 -9.05 -12.17
C ALA A 385 13.43 -7.75 -11.48
N GLU A 386 13.50 -7.72 -10.14
CA GLU A 386 13.00 -6.60 -9.35
C GLU A 386 14.13 -5.71 -8.79
N SER A 387 15.33 -6.27 -8.58
CA SER A 387 16.49 -5.48 -8.13
C SER A 387 17.00 -4.54 -9.22
N GLY A 388 17.46 -3.35 -8.82
CA GLY A 388 18.08 -2.39 -9.72
C GLY A 388 18.21 -1.00 -9.12
N GLN A 389 19.09 -0.19 -9.72
CA GLN A 389 19.55 1.09 -9.15
C GLN A 389 20.10 0.86 -7.73
N GLN A 390 19.49 1.47 -6.71
CA GLN A 390 19.94 1.31 -5.31
C GLN A 390 19.16 0.23 -4.56
N VAL A 391 18.08 -0.31 -5.14
CA VAL A 391 17.17 -1.27 -4.51
C VAL A 391 17.62 -2.69 -4.78
N VAL A 392 17.78 -3.46 -3.72
CA VAL A 392 18.14 -4.88 -3.75
C VAL A 392 17.04 -5.71 -3.11
N ILE A 393 16.59 -6.73 -3.83
CA ILE A 393 15.58 -7.68 -3.35
C ILE A 393 16.21 -9.05 -3.26
N LEU A 394 16.15 -9.64 -2.07
CA LEU A 394 16.77 -10.92 -1.74
C LEU A 394 15.69 -11.86 -1.21
N ARG A 395 15.62 -13.08 -1.75
CA ARG A 395 14.57 -14.06 -1.39
C ARG A 395 15.14 -15.46 -1.14
N ARG A 396 14.42 -16.25 -0.34
CA ARG A 396 14.69 -17.68 -0.14
C ARG A 396 13.43 -18.52 -0.24
#